data_AF-A0A2T2VEF4-F1
#
_entry.id   AF-A0A2T2VEF4-F1
#
_cell.length_a   1.000
_cell.length_b   1.000
_cell.length_c   1.000
_cell.angle_alpha   90.00
_cell.angle_beta   90.00
_cell.angle_gamma   90.00
#
_symmetry.space_group_name_H-M   'P 1'
#
loop_
_entity.id
_entity.type
_entity.pdbx_description
1 polymer ?
#
loop_
_entity_poly.entity_id
_entity_poly.type
_entity_poly.pdbx_seq_one_letter_code
_entity_poly.pdbx_strand_id
1 'polypeptide(L)'
;MRLRDLLLTALALLVLVGLAAPSAPAQDLLIPMDEQQENHLKAYGAVYATLQEGQTVDWLLNYRGGSFLTSASDAVRRELRVRGVS
;
A
#
# COMPACT_ATOMS: atom_id res chain seq x y z
N MET A 1 19.45 32.94 -27.39
CA MET A 1 18.16 32.37 -26.94
C MET A 1 17.70 33.18 -25.75
N ARG A 2 16.45 33.68 -25.72
CA ARG A 2 15.99 34.56 -24.64
C ARG A 2 15.72 33.71 -23.38
N LEU A 3 15.92 34.26 -22.18
CA LEU A 3 15.70 33.55 -20.90
C LEU A 3 14.33 32.84 -20.83
N ARG A 4 13.30 33.45 -21.40
CA ARG A 4 11.96 32.87 -21.52
C ARG A 4 11.93 31.55 -22.28
N ASP A 5 12.68 31.44 -23.37
CA ASP A 5 12.68 30.25 -24.23
C ASP A 5 13.34 29.07 -23.50
N LEU A 6 14.39 29.35 -22.72
CA LEU A 6 15.04 28.36 -21.85
C LEU A 6 14.13 27.88 -20.71
N LEU A 7 13.35 28.78 -20.12
CA LEU A 7 12.38 28.41 -19.08
C LEU A 7 11.25 27.55 -19.64
N LEU A 8 10.77 27.84 -20.85
CA LEU A 8 9.71 27.06 -21.51
C LEU A 8 10.20 25.67 -21.92
N THR A 9 11.42 25.55 -22.45
CA THR A 9 11.97 24.23 -22.78
C THR A 9 12.24 23.39 -21.54
N ALA A 10 12.74 24.00 -20.46
CA ALA A 10 12.92 23.32 -19.17
C ALA A 10 11.60 22.82 -18.58
N LEU A 11 10.54 23.64 -18.64
CA LEU A 11 9.20 23.24 -18.19
C LEU A 11 8.63 22.10 -19.05
N ALA A 12 8.78 22.17 -20.37
CA ALA A 12 8.33 21.11 -21.27
C ALA A 12 9.07 19.78 -21.02
N LEU A 13 10.38 19.83 -20.78
CA LEU A 13 11.19 18.66 -20.39
C LEU A 13 10.74 18.08 -19.05
N LEU A 14 10.45 18.92 -18.06
CA LEU A 14 9.96 18.48 -16.75
C LEU A 14 8.62 17.75 -16.87
N VAL A 15 7.69 18.29 -17.65
CA VAL A 15 6.37 17.67 -17.89
C VAL A 15 6.52 16.34 -18.63
N LEU A 16 7.38 16.28 -19.65
CA LEU A 16 7.62 15.05 -20.41
C LEU A 16 8.21 13.94 -19.52
N VAL A 17 9.15 14.28 -18.63
CA VAL A 17 9.71 13.35 -17.64
C VAL A 17 8.64 12.86 -16.66
N GLY A 18 7.77 13.76 -16.19
CA GLY A 18 6.67 13.39 -15.28
C GLY A 18 5.67 12.41 -15.91
N LEU A 19 5.37 12.56 -17.20
CA LEU A 19 4.47 11.68 -17.95
C LEU A 19 5.07 10.31 -18.28
N ALA A 20 6.40 10.20 -18.30
CA ALA A 20 7.12 8.97 -18.60
C ALA A 20 7.42 8.11 -17.35
N ALA A 21 6.95 8.51 -16.17
CA ALA A 21 7.18 7.75 -14.94
C ALA A 21 6.52 6.36 -15.03
N PRO A 22 7.25 5.27 -14.76
CA PRO A 22 6.65 3.94 -14.72
C PRO A 22 5.60 3.86 -13.60
N SER A 23 4.50 3.17 -13.86
CA SER A 23 3.56 2.80 -12.79
C SER A 23 4.31 1.98 -11.74
N ALA A 24 4.13 2.27 -10.46
CA ALA A 24 4.63 1.45 -9.36
C ALA A 24 3.53 0.48 -8.88
N PRO A 25 3.43 -0.75 -9.44
CA PRO A 25 2.47 -1.76 -8.98
C PRO A 25 3.01 -2.45 -7.72
N ALA A 26 2.97 -1.77 -6.59
CA ALA A 26 3.10 -2.39 -5.28
C ALA A 26 2.61 -1.37 -4.24
N GLN A 27 1.35 -1.51 -3.85
CA GLN A 27 0.90 -0.91 -2.61
C GLN A 27 0.78 -2.07 -1.64
N ASP A 28 1.44 -1.99 -0.49
CA ASP A 28 1.17 -2.95 0.57
C ASP A 28 -0.11 -2.53 1.30
N LEU A 29 -0.84 -3.52 1.79
CA LEU A 29 -1.96 -3.35 2.69
C LEU A 29 -1.47 -3.43 4.12
N LEU A 30 -1.71 -2.34 4.84
CA LEU A 30 -1.59 -2.33 6.28
C LEU A 30 -2.87 -2.93 6.89
N ILE A 31 -2.67 -3.93 7.74
CA ILE A 31 -3.70 -4.55 8.57
C ILE A 31 -3.51 -3.97 9.98
N PRO A 32 -4.34 -2.99 10.40
CA PRO A 32 -4.14 -2.29 11.66
C PRO A 32 -4.43 -3.20 12.86
N MET A 33 -3.64 -3.02 13.91
CA MET A 33 -3.78 -3.73 15.18
C MET A 33 -3.81 -2.77 16.37
N ASP A 34 -3.97 -1.47 16.12
CA ASP A 34 -4.19 -0.47 17.16
C ASP A 34 -5.68 -0.33 17.49
N GLU A 35 -6.01 0.65 18.33
CA GLU A 35 -7.37 0.87 18.87
C GLU A 35 -8.44 1.13 17.80
N GLN A 36 -8.05 1.42 16.54
CA GLN A 36 -9.00 1.55 15.44
C GLN A 36 -9.59 0.20 15.01
N GLN A 37 -8.85 -0.90 15.22
CA GLN A 37 -9.31 -2.25 14.90
C GLN A 37 -10.12 -2.83 16.07
N GLU A 38 -11.43 -2.68 16.03
CA GLU A 38 -12.34 -3.13 17.11
C GLU A 38 -12.23 -4.63 17.43
N ASN A 39 -11.88 -5.46 16.43
CA ASN A 39 -11.78 -6.90 16.61
C ASN A 39 -10.46 -7.44 16.02
N HIS A 40 -9.43 -7.52 16.86
CA HIS A 40 -8.12 -8.05 16.50
C HIS A 40 -8.14 -9.52 16.07
N LEU A 41 -9.06 -10.35 16.58
CA LEU A 41 -9.16 -11.76 16.18
C LEU A 41 -9.57 -11.90 14.71
N LYS A 42 -10.41 -10.99 14.20
CA LYS A 42 -10.74 -10.96 12.78
C LYS A 42 -9.53 -10.56 11.92
N ALA A 43 -8.72 -9.62 12.39
CA ALA A 43 -7.46 -9.24 11.72
C ALA A 43 -6.45 -10.40 11.70
N TYR A 44 -6.27 -11.12 12.82
CA TYR A 44 -5.47 -12.35 12.85
C TYR A 44 -6.01 -13.43 11.90
N GLY A 45 -7.33 -13.60 11.84
CA GLY A 45 -7.97 -14.52 10.90
C GLY A 45 -7.70 -14.16 9.44
N ALA A 46 -7.67 -12.86 9.11
CA ALA A 46 -7.31 -12.39 7.78
C ALA A 46 -5.82 -12.64 7.46
N VAL A 47 -4.92 -12.34 8.40
CA VAL A 47 -3.48 -12.63 8.27
C VAL A 47 -3.25 -14.13 8.05
N TYR A 48 -3.93 -14.97 8.82
CA TYR A 48 -3.85 -16.42 8.67
C TYR A 48 -4.33 -16.89 7.29
N ALA A 49 -5.46 -16.37 6.80
CA ALA A 49 -5.96 -16.70 5.47
C ALA A 49 -4.96 -16.28 4.36
N THR A 50 -4.39 -15.08 4.47
CA THR A 50 -3.34 -14.59 3.55
C THR A 50 -2.13 -15.54 3.54
N LEU A 51 -1.66 -15.99 4.70
CA LEU A 51 -0.57 -16.95 4.81
C LEU A 51 -0.93 -18.32 4.19
N GLN A 52 -2.18 -18.78 4.34
CA GLN A 52 -2.65 -20.02 3.73
C GLN A 52 -2.68 -19.97 2.20
N GLU A 53 -2.89 -18.80 1.62
CA GLU A 53 -2.80 -18.58 0.17
C GLU A 53 -1.35 -18.52 -0.34
N GLY A 54 -0.36 -18.71 0.54
CA GLY A 54 1.07 -18.67 0.21
C GLY A 54 1.64 -17.27 0.08
N GLN A 55 0.86 -16.23 0.43
CA GLN A 55 1.35 -14.85 0.48
C GLN A 55 2.15 -14.61 1.76
N THR A 56 3.14 -13.74 1.70
CA THR A 56 3.94 -13.34 2.85
C THR A 56 3.28 -12.17 3.58
N VAL A 57 3.50 -12.13 4.89
CA VAL A 57 3.01 -11.03 5.75
C VAL A 57 4.16 -10.60 6.65
N ASP A 58 4.46 -9.32 6.66
CA ASP A 58 5.43 -8.72 7.55
C ASP A 58 4.76 -8.31 8.86
N TRP A 59 5.36 -8.67 10.00
CA TRP A 59 4.86 -8.28 11.31
C TRP A 59 5.63 -7.07 11.85
N LEU A 60 4.91 -5.96 12.03
CA LEU A 60 5.45 -4.71 12.52
C LEU A 60 5.34 -4.63 14.05
N LEU A 61 6.22 -5.36 14.75
CA LEU A 61 6.18 -5.58 16.21
C LEU A 61 5.94 -4.32 17.06
N ASN A 62 6.52 -3.18 16.67
CA ASN A 62 6.46 -1.92 17.44
C ASN A 62 5.72 -0.80 16.70
N TYR A 63 4.80 -1.15 15.79
CA TYR A 63 4.04 -0.16 15.03
C TYR A 63 2.54 -0.47 15.09
N ARG A 64 1.74 0.55 15.46
CA ARG A 64 0.27 0.48 15.54
C ARG A 64 -0.22 -0.84 16.19
N GLY A 65 0.21 -1.11 17.41
CA GLY A 65 -0.21 -2.30 18.18
C GLY A 65 0.29 -3.65 17.66
N GLY A 66 1.36 -3.68 16.85
CA GLY A 66 1.84 -4.93 16.24
C GLY A 66 1.13 -5.23 14.92
N SER A 67 0.93 -4.21 14.08
CA SER A 67 0.24 -4.31 12.80
C SER A 67 0.94 -5.23 11.80
N PHE A 68 0.22 -5.62 10.76
CA PHE A 68 0.76 -6.47 9.70
C PHE A 68 0.77 -5.74 8.36
N LEU A 69 1.70 -6.12 7.49
CA LEU A 69 1.82 -5.60 6.14
C LEU A 69 1.87 -6.75 5.15
N THR A 70 1.17 -6.65 4.01
CA THR A 70 1.21 -7.68 2.97
C THR A 70 0.93 -7.06 1.61
N SER A 71 1.39 -7.69 0.53
CA SER A 71 1.16 -7.17 -0.82
C SER A 71 -0.34 -7.06 -1.12
N ALA A 72 -0.77 -5.95 -1.72
CA ALA A 72 -2.17 -5.77 -2.08
C ALA A 72 -2.58 -6.67 -3.25
N SER A 73 -3.13 -7.83 -2.95
CA SER A 73 -3.88 -8.65 -3.92
C SER A 73 -5.39 -8.46 -3.76
N ASP A 74 -6.14 -8.73 -4.82
CA ASP A 74 -7.62 -8.67 -4.77
C ASP A 74 -8.21 -9.67 -3.77
N ALA A 75 -7.52 -10.81 -3.55
CA ALA A 75 -7.88 -11.79 -2.54
C ALA A 75 -7.77 -11.21 -1.12
N VAL A 76 -6.62 -10.61 -0.78
CA VAL A 76 -6.41 -9.98 0.54
C VAL A 76 -7.40 -8.83 0.77
N ARG A 77 -7.61 -7.96 -0.22
CA ARG A 77 -8.58 -6.85 -0.12
C ARG A 77 -9.99 -7.35 0.18
N ARG A 78 -10.39 -8.46 -0.45
CA ARG A 78 -11.69 -9.08 -0.23
C ARG A 78 -11.78 -9.68 1.16
N GLU A 79 -10.74 -10.39 1.58
CA GLU A 79 -10.68 -11.05 2.89
C GLU A 79 -10.81 -10.05 4.04
N LEU A 80 -10.05 -8.96 3.98
CA LEU A 80 -10.12 -7.87 4.96
C LEU A 80 -11.51 -7.22 5.00
N ARG A 81 -12.10 -6.97 3.82
CA ARG A 81 -13.43 -6.37 3.72
C ARG A 81 -14.53 -7.27 4.28
N VAL A 82 -14.53 -8.55 3.93
CA VAL A 82 -15.54 -9.52 4.39
C VAL A 82 -15.49 -9.66 5.91
N ARG A 83 -14.29 -9.56 6.50
CA ARG A 83 -14.10 -9.62 7.95
C ARG A 83 -14.33 -8.28 8.65
N GLY A 84 -14.42 -7.18 7.91
CA GLY A 84 -14.55 -5.84 8.50
C GLY A 84 -13.29 -5.44 9.26
N VAL A 85 -12.13 -5.62 8.62
CA VAL A 85 -10.83 -5.14 9.11
C VAL A 85 -10.54 -3.80 8.42
N SER A 86 -10.31 -2.74 9.20
CA SER A 86 -10.18 -1.35 8.71
C SER A 86 -9.33 -0.48 9.61
#